data_AF-A0A6L3AKV7-F1
#
_entry.id   AF-A0A6L3AKV7-F1
#
_cell.length_a   1.000
_cell.length_b   1.000
_cell.length_c   1.000
_cell.angle_alpha   90.00
_cell.angle_beta   90.00
_cell.angle_gamma   90.00
#
_symmetry.space_group_name_H-M   'P 1'
#
loop_
_entity.id
_entity.type
_entity.pdbx_description
1 polymer ?
#
loop_
_entity_poly.entity_id
_entity_poly.type
_entity_poly.pdbx_seq_one_letter_code
_entity_poly.pdbx_strand_id
1 'polypeptide(L)'
;MEYDFLVNTYETERIKTLSVWSMFKDEDLSLRPRPHDKRGRNAREQMIHQCMSENIWFCNMLGIDVGAPPLPKQEARLEFMKRYAEDSGKRLAALRKKDKVWWEEETSFFDVKRPRTWIMTRRIAHTAHHRGQQTIMLRMLGREIYSTYGPSADTGGLMQYRAPTIYPYPTIEALIEGETIGRPKASLPGPGDKPCTERPDPE
;
A
#
# COMPACT_ATOMS: atom_id res chain seq x y z
N MET A 1 -7.68 15.42 -17.37
CA MET A 1 -8.88 16.04 -16.79
C MET A 1 -8.63 16.45 -15.33
N GLU A 2 -9.49 17.30 -14.80
CA GLU A 2 -9.38 17.99 -13.49
C GLU A 2 -9.06 17.07 -12.30
N TYR A 3 -9.58 15.83 -12.29
CA TYR A 3 -9.41 14.88 -11.19
C TYR A 3 -8.49 13.69 -11.50
N ASP A 4 -7.75 13.72 -12.61
CA ASP A 4 -6.83 12.63 -12.98
C ASP A 4 -5.76 12.40 -11.92
N PHE A 5 -5.38 13.45 -11.17
CA PHE A 5 -4.40 13.31 -10.09
C PHE A 5 -4.84 12.31 -9.02
N LEU A 6 -6.15 12.20 -8.72
CA LEU A 6 -6.67 11.22 -7.76
C LEU A 6 -6.55 9.79 -8.31
N VAL A 7 -6.82 9.62 -9.61
CA VAL A 7 -6.72 8.34 -10.32
C VAL A 7 -5.26 7.90 -10.41
N ASN A 8 -4.38 8.79 -10.83
CA ASN A 8 -2.93 8.55 -10.92
C ASN A 8 -2.32 8.30 -9.54
N THR A 9 -2.78 9.03 -8.51
CA THR A 9 -2.34 8.76 -7.13
C THR A 9 -2.77 7.35 -6.72
N TYR A 10 -4.04 6.99 -6.89
CA TYR A 10 -4.52 5.64 -6.58
C TYR A 10 -3.74 4.54 -7.31
N GLU A 11 -3.44 4.74 -8.60
CA GLU A 11 -2.59 3.83 -9.37
C GLU A 11 -1.23 3.58 -8.71
N THR A 12 -0.52 4.64 -8.31
CA THR A 12 0.78 4.48 -7.64
C THR A 12 0.65 3.93 -6.21
N GLU A 13 -0.44 4.21 -5.51
CA GLU A 13 -0.68 3.70 -4.15
C GLU A 13 -0.95 2.20 -4.11
N ARG A 14 -1.50 1.64 -5.20
CA ARG A 14 -1.67 0.18 -5.36
C ARG A 14 -0.32 -0.54 -5.33
N ILE A 15 0.62 -0.14 -6.19
CA ILE A 15 1.93 -0.80 -6.27
C ILE A 15 2.75 -0.60 -4.99
N LYS A 16 2.66 0.56 -4.33
CA LYS A 16 3.31 0.81 -3.03
C LYS A 16 2.79 -0.15 -1.95
N THR A 17 1.48 -0.40 -1.93
CA THR A 17 0.86 -1.34 -0.99
C THR A 17 1.31 -2.77 -1.25
N LEU A 18 1.27 -3.23 -2.50
CA LEU A 18 1.75 -4.55 -2.89
C LEU A 18 3.25 -4.74 -2.64
N SER A 19 4.04 -3.68 -2.84
CA SER A 19 5.48 -3.68 -2.56
C SER A 19 5.75 -3.88 -1.08
N VAL A 20 4.99 -3.24 -0.17
CA VAL A 20 5.12 -3.51 1.28
C VAL A 20 4.71 -4.94 1.63
N TRP A 21 3.68 -5.48 0.98
CA TRP A 21 3.28 -6.87 1.19
C TRP A 21 4.33 -7.87 0.70
N SER A 22 5.08 -7.53 -0.34
CA SER A 22 6.13 -8.40 -0.88
C SER A 22 7.36 -8.52 0.05
N MET A 23 7.53 -7.60 1.00
CA MET A 23 8.63 -7.58 1.97
C MET A 23 8.40 -8.52 3.17
N PHE A 24 7.15 -8.93 3.42
CA PHE A 24 6.84 -9.95 4.41
C PHE A 24 7.14 -11.36 3.88
N LYS A 25 7.27 -12.32 4.80
CA LYS A 25 7.17 -13.77 4.55
C LYS A 25 5.88 -14.31 5.17
N ASP A 26 5.46 -15.51 4.77
CA ASP A 26 4.24 -16.12 5.33
C ASP A 26 4.32 -16.35 6.85
N GLU A 27 5.52 -16.67 7.37
CA GLU A 27 5.79 -16.79 8.81
C GLU A 27 5.55 -15.49 9.59
N ASP A 28 5.70 -14.32 8.94
CA ASP A 28 5.50 -13.02 9.58
C ASP A 28 4.03 -12.70 9.81
N LEU A 29 3.13 -13.30 9.01
CA LEU A 29 1.75 -12.85 8.89
C LEU A 29 0.97 -12.92 10.21
N SER A 30 1.33 -13.85 11.07
CA SER A 30 0.68 -14.07 12.36
C SER A 30 1.31 -13.29 13.52
N LEU A 31 2.52 -12.76 13.33
CA LEU A 31 3.29 -12.11 14.38
C LEU A 31 2.71 -10.73 14.72
N ARG A 32 2.48 -10.48 16.01
CA ARG A 32 2.08 -9.16 16.50
C ARG A 32 3.31 -8.30 16.80
N PRO A 33 3.24 -6.97 16.59
CA PRO A 33 4.34 -6.07 16.92
C PRO A 33 4.74 -6.16 18.40
N ARG A 34 3.73 -6.32 19.27
CA ARG A 34 3.92 -6.55 20.71
C ARG A 34 3.26 -7.88 21.08
N PRO A 35 4.03 -8.88 21.55
CA PRO A 35 3.48 -10.14 22.00
C PRO A 35 2.35 -9.93 23.03
N HIS A 36 1.26 -10.68 22.90
CA HIS A 36 0.08 -10.65 23.78
C HIS A 36 -0.76 -9.35 23.82
N ASP A 37 -0.36 -8.27 23.12
CA ASP A 37 -1.17 -7.06 23.02
C ASP A 37 -2.25 -7.23 21.93
N LYS A 38 -3.51 -7.38 22.34
CA LYS A 38 -4.63 -7.61 21.43
C LYS A 38 -5.08 -6.36 20.65
N ARG A 39 -4.55 -5.17 20.96
CA ARG A 39 -4.97 -3.91 20.32
C ARG A 39 -4.33 -3.69 18.95
N GLY A 40 -3.11 -4.18 18.73
CA GLY A 40 -2.35 -3.97 17.50
C GLY A 40 -2.52 -5.12 16.52
N ARG A 41 -2.83 -4.83 15.25
CA ARG A 41 -2.98 -5.85 14.21
C ARG A 41 -1.66 -6.52 13.81
N ASN A 42 -1.69 -7.80 13.46
CA ASN A 42 -0.60 -8.46 12.72
C ASN A 42 -0.69 -8.18 11.21
N ALA A 43 0.27 -8.66 10.41
CA ALA A 43 0.30 -8.34 8.97
C ALA A 43 -0.89 -8.93 8.22
N ARG A 44 -1.34 -10.15 8.57
CA ARG A 44 -2.55 -10.75 8.00
C ARG A 44 -3.78 -9.88 8.24
N GLU A 45 -3.99 -9.44 9.48
CA GLU A 45 -5.12 -8.60 9.86
C GLU A 45 -5.07 -7.23 9.15
N GLN A 46 -3.88 -6.68 8.90
CA GLN A 46 -3.71 -5.47 8.09
C GLN A 46 -4.08 -5.71 6.62
N MET A 47 -3.67 -6.84 6.03
CA MET A 47 -4.03 -7.20 4.64
C MET A 47 -5.54 -7.42 4.50
N ILE A 48 -6.16 -8.14 5.44
CA ILE A 48 -7.62 -8.33 5.52
C ILE A 48 -8.31 -6.97 5.62
N HIS A 49 -7.87 -6.10 6.54
CA HIS A 49 -8.44 -4.78 6.72
C HIS A 49 -8.33 -3.94 5.45
N GLN A 50 -7.19 -3.95 4.76
CA GLN A 50 -7.01 -3.23 3.50
C GLN A 50 -8.01 -3.70 2.44
N CYS A 51 -8.09 -5.02 2.19
CA CYS A 51 -8.99 -5.59 1.19
C CYS A 51 -10.46 -5.32 1.52
N MET A 52 -10.89 -5.59 2.76
CA MET A 52 -12.28 -5.42 3.20
C MET A 52 -12.68 -3.95 3.23
N SER A 53 -11.88 -3.11 3.86
CA SER A 53 -12.18 -1.68 4.03
C SER A 53 -12.23 -0.97 2.68
N GLU A 54 -11.28 -1.25 1.78
CA GLU A 54 -11.30 -0.66 0.44
C GLU A 54 -12.53 -1.13 -0.34
N ASN A 55 -12.87 -2.42 -0.29
CA ASN A 55 -14.07 -2.93 -0.94
C ASN A 55 -15.35 -2.24 -0.44
N ILE A 56 -15.54 -2.17 0.88
CA ILE A 56 -16.72 -1.53 1.49
C ILE A 56 -16.84 -0.07 1.05
N TRP A 57 -15.74 0.67 1.01
CA TRP A 57 -15.76 2.08 0.58
C TRP A 57 -16.09 2.20 -0.91
N PHE A 58 -15.48 1.37 -1.75
CA PHE A 58 -15.74 1.40 -3.19
C PHE A 58 -17.19 1.02 -3.51
N CYS A 59 -17.73 -0.04 -2.91
CA CYS A 59 -19.12 -0.44 -3.10
C CYS A 59 -20.10 0.61 -2.55
N ASN A 60 -19.96 1.01 -1.29
CA ASN A 60 -21.02 1.75 -0.58
C ASN A 60 -20.91 3.27 -0.75
N MET A 61 -19.71 3.80 -0.96
CA MET A 61 -19.49 5.26 -1.03
C MET A 61 -19.20 5.70 -2.46
N LEU A 62 -18.39 4.94 -3.20
CA LEU A 62 -18.03 5.29 -4.58
C LEU A 62 -18.95 4.62 -5.62
N GLY A 63 -19.79 3.66 -5.26
CA GLY A 63 -20.67 2.97 -6.21
C GLY A 63 -19.90 2.21 -7.30
N ILE A 64 -18.75 1.63 -6.94
CA ILE A 64 -17.92 0.81 -7.82
C ILE A 64 -17.79 -0.56 -7.15
N ASP A 65 -18.49 -1.54 -7.72
CA ASP A 65 -18.38 -2.95 -7.34
C ASP A 65 -17.57 -3.70 -8.40
N VAL A 66 -16.63 -4.54 -7.95
CA VAL A 66 -15.79 -5.39 -8.82
C VAL A 66 -16.34 -6.81 -8.99
N GLY A 67 -17.44 -7.14 -8.31
CA GLY A 67 -18.16 -8.41 -8.45
C GLY A 67 -17.38 -9.63 -7.95
N ALA A 68 -16.46 -9.43 -7.01
CA ALA A 68 -15.60 -10.50 -6.48
C ALA A 68 -15.49 -10.43 -4.95
N PRO A 69 -15.35 -11.57 -4.26
CA PRO A 69 -15.01 -11.58 -2.83
C PRO A 69 -13.67 -10.87 -2.60
N PRO A 70 -13.58 -9.92 -1.66
CA PRO A 70 -12.38 -9.09 -1.48
C PRO A 70 -11.20 -9.84 -0.85
N LEU A 71 -11.42 -11.02 -0.26
CA LEU A 71 -10.39 -11.84 0.36
C LEU A 71 -10.01 -13.04 -0.54
N PRO A 72 -8.74 -13.48 -0.52
CA PRO A 72 -8.37 -14.72 -1.16
C PRO A 72 -8.99 -15.93 -0.44
N LYS A 73 -9.10 -17.06 -1.14
CA LYS A 73 -9.58 -18.32 -0.53
C LYS A 73 -8.61 -18.85 0.54
N GLN A 74 -7.31 -18.67 0.30
CA GLN A 74 -6.24 -19.00 1.23
C GLN A 74 -5.56 -17.72 1.66
N GLU A 75 -5.47 -17.47 2.97
CA GLU A 75 -4.86 -16.28 3.55
C GLU A 75 -3.32 -16.38 3.61
N ALA A 76 -2.72 -16.78 2.48
CA ALA A 76 -1.29 -16.73 2.24
C ALA A 76 -0.90 -15.37 1.64
N ARG A 77 0.33 -14.92 1.89
CA ARG A 77 0.83 -13.60 1.47
C ARG A 77 0.64 -13.35 -0.02
N LEU A 78 1.07 -14.30 -0.86
CA LEU A 78 0.97 -14.18 -2.32
C LEU A 78 -0.49 -14.12 -2.80
N GLU A 79 -1.39 -14.85 -2.15
CA GLU A 79 -2.80 -14.89 -2.53
C GLU A 79 -3.53 -13.58 -2.17
N PHE A 80 -3.16 -12.94 -1.06
CA PHE A 80 -3.59 -11.55 -0.79
C PHE A 80 -3.11 -10.60 -1.88
N MET A 81 -1.84 -10.69 -2.28
CA MET A 81 -1.26 -9.82 -3.31
C MET A 81 -1.98 -9.97 -4.65
N LYS A 82 -2.24 -11.21 -5.10
CA LYS A 82 -3.00 -11.48 -6.33
C LYS A 82 -4.42 -10.92 -6.27
N ARG A 83 -5.17 -11.23 -5.20
CA ARG A 83 -6.55 -10.74 -5.02
C ARG A 83 -6.59 -9.21 -5.00
N TYR A 84 -5.72 -8.57 -4.22
CA TYR A 84 -5.69 -7.11 -4.15
C TYR A 84 -5.28 -6.48 -5.47
N ALA A 85 -4.28 -7.01 -6.17
CA ALA A 85 -3.85 -6.53 -7.48
C ALA A 85 -5.00 -6.55 -8.50
N GLU A 86 -5.73 -7.67 -8.58
CA GLU A 86 -6.88 -7.85 -9.47
C GLU A 86 -8.00 -6.84 -9.16
N ASP A 87 -8.50 -6.84 -7.92
CA ASP A 87 -9.65 -6.02 -7.53
C ASP A 87 -9.34 -4.53 -7.63
N SER A 88 -8.17 -4.11 -7.15
CA SER A 88 -7.75 -2.71 -7.21
C SER A 88 -7.52 -2.25 -8.66
N GLY A 89 -7.15 -3.15 -9.57
CA GLY A 89 -7.01 -2.89 -11.00
C GLY A 89 -8.36 -2.65 -11.67
N LYS A 90 -9.37 -3.46 -11.35
CA LYS A 90 -10.75 -3.24 -11.81
C LYS A 90 -11.31 -1.91 -11.31
N ARG A 91 -11.05 -1.57 -10.04
CA ARG A 91 -11.40 -0.24 -9.47
C ARG A 91 -10.72 0.89 -10.22
N LEU A 92 -9.42 0.78 -10.53
CA LEU A 92 -8.68 1.79 -11.29
C LEU A 92 -9.29 1.99 -12.70
N ALA A 93 -9.60 0.90 -13.39
CA ALA A 93 -10.23 0.96 -14.71
C ALA A 93 -11.62 1.61 -14.65
N ALA A 94 -12.40 1.39 -13.59
CA ALA A 94 -13.68 2.05 -13.38
C ALA A 94 -13.52 3.56 -13.09
N LEU A 95 -12.56 3.93 -12.24
CA LEU A 95 -12.27 5.34 -11.90
C LEU A 95 -11.86 6.16 -13.13
N ARG A 96 -11.06 5.59 -14.04
CA ARG A 96 -10.64 6.24 -15.30
C ARG A 96 -11.80 6.61 -16.23
N LYS A 97 -12.97 6.01 -16.05
CA LYS A 97 -14.18 6.26 -16.86
C LYS A 97 -15.11 7.30 -16.25
N LYS A 98 -14.83 7.80 -15.04
CA LYS A 98 -15.70 8.73 -14.33
C LYS A 98 -15.46 10.16 -14.80
N ASP A 99 -16.56 10.89 -14.99
CA ASP A 99 -16.55 12.28 -15.42
C ASP A 99 -16.58 13.24 -14.22
N LYS A 100 -16.52 14.54 -14.53
CA LYS A 100 -16.55 15.61 -13.53
C LYS A 100 -17.80 15.54 -12.64
N VAL A 101 -18.98 15.31 -13.23
CA VAL A 101 -20.25 15.26 -12.51
C VAL A 101 -20.22 14.16 -11.46
N TRP A 102 -19.74 12.96 -11.80
CA TRP A 102 -19.62 11.86 -10.83
C TRP A 102 -18.64 12.16 -9.69
N TRP A 103 -17.53 12.84 -9.99
CA TRP A 103 -16.52 13.20 -8.99
C TRP A 103 -17.02 14.24 -7.98
N GLU A 104 -17.83 15.19 -8.44
CA GLU A 104 -18.36 16.29 -7.62
C GLU A 104 -19.64 15.95 -6.88
N GLU A 105 -20.36 14.90 -7.30
CA GLU A 105 -21.57 14.42 -6.63
C GLU A 105 -21.30 14.06 -5.16
N GLU A 106 -22.16 14.57 -4.28
CA GLU A 106 -22.17 14.19 -2.87
C GLU A 106 -22.82 12.83 -2.65
N THR A 107 -22.15 11.99 -1.87
CA THR A 107 -22.65 10.69 -1.45
C THR A 107 -22.53 10.54 0.06
N SER A 108 -23.15 9.49 0.61
CA SER A 108 -23.05 9.19 2.03
C SER A 108 -21.63 8.74 2.39
N PHE A 109 -21.03 9.43 3.36
CA PHE A 109 -19.80 9.05 4.03
C PHE A 109 -20.10 8.91 5.52
N PHE A 110 -20.49 7.71 5.95
CA PHE A 110 -21.06 7.48 7.29
C PHE A 110 -22.23 8.45 7.53
N ASP A 111 -22.17 9.25 8.59
CA ASP A 111 -23.24 10.15 9.02
C ASP A 111 -23.21 11.52 8.33
N VAL A 112 -22.30 11.73 7.37
CA VAL A 112 -22.17 13.01 6.65
C VAL A 112 -22.23 12.82 5.14
N LYS A 113 -22.57 13.89 4.42
CA LYS A 113 -22.47 13.96 2.95
C LYS A 113 -21.13 14.58 2.54
N ARG A 114 -20.45 13.96 1.57
CA ARG A 114 -19.18 14.45 1.03
C ARG A 114 -19.07 14.15 -0.46
N PRO A 115 -18.38 15.01 -1.24
CA PRO A 115 -18.10 14.73 -2.65
C PRO A 115 -17.15 13.53 -2.79
N ARG A 116 -17.26 12.79 -3.90
CA ARG A 116 -16.42 11.61 -4.15
C ARG A 116 -14.93 11.93 -4.23
N THR A 117 -14.55 13.13 -4.66
CA THR A 117 -13.16 13.64 -4.61
C THR A 117 -12.60 13.60 -3.19
N TRP A 118 -13.36 14.08 -2.21
CA TRP A 118 -12.97 14.08 -0.80
C TRP A 118 -12.88 12.65 -0.24
N ILE A 119 -13.87 11.81 -0.55
CA ILE A 119 -13.89 10.40 -0.12
C ILE A 119 -12.69 9.64 -0.68
N MET A 120 -12.35 9.85 -1.95
CA MET A 120 -11.20 9.21 -2.59
C MET A 120 -9.88 9.65 -1.95
N THR A 121 -9.75 10.94 -1.64
CA THR A 121 -8.58 11.46 -0.91
C THR A 121 -8.43 10.78 0.45
N ARG A 122 -9.53 10.63 1.19
CA ARG A 122 -9.54 9.92 2.48
C ARG A 122 -9.22 8.44 2.33
N ARG A 123 -9.69 7.80 1.26
CA ARG A 123 -9.41 6.39 0.96
C ARG A 123 -7.92 6.17 0.72
N ILE A 124 -7.29 7.06 -0.05
CA ILE A 124 -5.84 7.06 -0.29
C ILE A 124 -5.08 7.24 1.03
N ALA A 125 -5.44 8.26 1.81
CA ALA A 125 -4.78 8.53 3.09
C ALA A 125 -4.91 7.37 4.09
N HIS A 126 -6.07 6.73 4.15
CA HIS A 126 -6.30 5.57 5.01
C HIS A 126 -5.47 4.35 4.59
N THR A 127 -5.32 4.11 3.28
CA THR A 127 -4.40 3.08 2.76
C THR A 127 -2.95 3.40 3.13
N ALA A 128 -2.50 4.65 2.93
CA ALA A 128 -1.15 5.08 3.30
C ALA A 128 -0.87 4.95 4.81
N HIS A 129 -1.85 5.29 5.65
CA HIS A 129 -1.77 5.14 7.10
C HIS A 129 -1.51 3.68 7.52
N HIS A 130 -2.30 2.72 7.03
CA HIS A 130 -2.11 1.32 7.36
C HIS A 130 -0.88 0.69 6.71
N ARG A 131 -0.44 1.20 5.55
CA ARG A 131 0.85 0.82 4.97
C ARG A 131 2.01 1.28 5.86
N GLY A 132 1.97 2.49 6.41
CA GLY A 132 2.97 2.98 7.35
C GLY A 132 3.07 2.15 8.64
N GLN A 133 1.95 1.63 9.14
CA GLN A 133 1.97 0.69 10.26
C GLN A 133 2.72 -0.61 9.92
N GLN A 134 2.52 -1.12 8.70
CA GLN A 134 3.18 -2.34 8.21
C GLN A 134 4.68 -2.13 7.99
N THR A 135 5.14 -0.96 7.56
CA THR A 135 6.59 -0.71 7.38
C THR A 135 7.34 -0.69 8.71
N ILE A 136 6.73 -0.19 9.78
CA ILE A 136 7.29 -0.31 11.14
C ILE A 136 7.37 -1.77 11.58
N MET A 137 6.34 -2.57 11.29
CA MET A 137 6.36 -4.01 11.59
C MET A 137 7.49 -4.73 10.86
N LEU A 138 7.68 -4.46 9.57
CA LEU A 138 8.80 -5.00 8.79
C LEU A 138 10.14 -4.68 9.47
N ARG A 139 10.31 -3.44 9.95
CA ARG A 139 11.54 -3.04 10.64
C ARG A 139 11.73 -3.82 11.95
N MET A 140 10.67 -3.99 12.74
CA MET A 140 10.72 -4.77 13.98
C MET A 140 11.04 -6.25 13.74
N LEU A 141 10.64 -6.79 12.59
CA LEU A 141 10.93 -8.16 12.15
C LEU A 141 12.31 -8.31 11.48
N GLY A 142 13.08 -7.22 11.35
CA GLY A 142 14.38 -7.25 10.68
C GLY A 142 14.30 -7.54 9.18
N ARG A 143 13.17 -7.24 8.53
CA ARG A 143 13.01 -7.35 7.07
C ARG A 143 13.64 -6.15 6.37
N GLU A 144 14.12 -6.37 5.14
CA GLU A 144 14.51 -5.29 4.24
C GLU A 144 13.29 -4.45 3.85
N ILE A 145 13.47 -3.13 3.85
CA ILE A 145 12.43 -2.15 3.52
C ILE A 145 12.86 -1.39 2.27
N TYR A 146 12.12 -1.57 1.19
CA TYR A 146 12.30 -0.80 -0.05
C TYR A 146 11.66 0.59 0.04
N SER A 147 11.89 1.41 -0.96
CA SER A 147 11.26 2.73 -1.10
C SER A 147 9.74 2.67 -1.15
N THR A 148 9.10 3.72 -0.61
CA THR A 148 7.63 3.95 -0.72
C THR A 148 7.31 5.30 -1.37
N TYR A 149 7.82 6.40 -0.80
CA TYR A 149 7.71 7.76 -1.37
C TYR A 149 9.08 8.40 -1.65
N GLY A 150 10.14 7.66 -1.36
CA GLY A 150 11.53 8.08 -1.39
C GLY A 150 12.40 6.94 -0.85
N PRO A 151 13.70 7.15 -0.71
CA PRO A 151 14.63 6.18 -0.16
C PRO A 151 14.25 5.77 1.26
N SER A 152 14.69 4.58 1.63
CA SER A 152 14.66 4.07 2.99
C SER A 152 16.09 3.97 3.51
N ALA A 153 16.24 3.65 4.80
CA ALA A 153 17.55 3.31 5.35
C ALA A 153 18.25 2.21 4.52
N ASP A 154 17.52 1.20 4.04
CA ASP A 154 18.10 0.07 3.31
C ASP A 154 18.39 0.37 1.83
N THR A 155 17.92 1.50 1.30
CA THR A 155 18.26 1.96 -0.06
C THR A 155 19.47 2.90 -0.08
N GLY A 156 20.35 2.84 0.93
CA GLY A 156 21.54 3.69 1.02
C GLY A 156 21.37 4.92 1.91
N GLY A 157 20.31 4.98 2.72
CA GLY A 157 20.08 6.06 3.69
C GLY A 157 19.12 7.16 3.21
N LEU A 158 19.45 8.41 3.47
CA LEU A 158 18.54 9.55 3.27
C LEU A 158 18.73 10.26 1.92
N MET A 159 17.67 10.92 1.44
CA MET A 159 17.71 11.73 0.21
C MET A 159 18.78 12.83 0.25
N GLN A 160 19.03 13.42 1.41
CA GLN A 160 20.08 14.46 1.56
C GLN A 160 21.48 13.95 1.20
N TYR A 161 21.70 12.64 1.29
CA TYR A 161 22.93 11.96 0.87
C TYR A 161 22.80 11.30 -0.50
N ARG A 162 21.77 11.68 -1.28
CA ARG A 162 21.47 11.17 -2.62
C ARG A 162 21.22 9.66 -2.67
N ALA A 163 20.68 9.10 -1.59
CA ALA A 163 20.25 7.70 -1.59
C ALA A 163 19.22 7.45 -2.70
N PRO A 164 19.37 6.39 -3.51
CA PRO A 164 18.44 6.08 -4.59
C PRO A 164 17.06 5.67 -4.07
N THR A 165 16.03 5.91 -4.88
CA THR A 165 14.72 5.29 -4.70
C THR A 165 14.73 3.93 -5.39
N ILE A 166 14.62 2.85 -4.61
CA ILE A 166 14.64 1.47 -5.10
C ILE A 166 13.35 0.78 -4.68
N TYR A 167 12.56 0.36 -5.67
CA TYR A 167 11.36 -0.46 -5.47
C TYR A 167 11.70 -1.94 -5.71
N PRO A 168 11.00 -2.89 -5.06
CA PRO A 168 11.32 -4.30 -5.20
C PRO A 168 11.08 -4.81 -6.64
N TYR A 169 10.09 -4.22 -7.32
CA TYR A 169 9.69 -4.52 -8.69
C TYR A 169 9.23 -3.25 -9.41
N PRO A 170 9.38 -3.15 -10.75
CA PRO A 170 9.03 -1.95 -11.52
C PRO A 170 7.52 -1.81 -11.77
N THR A 171 6.77 -2.92 -11.84
CA THR A 171 5.32 -2.92 -12.10
C THR A 171 4.62 -3.97 -11.23
N ILE A 172 3.28 -3.89 -11.16
CA ILE A 172 2.47 -4.89 -10.44
C ILE A 172 2.59 -6.26 -11.13
N GLU A 173 2.64 -6.30 -12.45
CA GLU A 173 2.78 -7.53 -13.24
C GLU A 173 4.12 -8.22 -12.93
N ALA A 174 5.23 -7.47 -12.97
CA ALA A 174 6.55 -7.97 -12.63
C ALA A 174 6.63 -8.44 -11.16
N LEU A 175 5.92 -7.74 -10.26
CA LEU A 175 5.81 -8.11 -8.85
C LEU A 175 5.08 -9.44 -8.66
N ILE A 176 3.92 -9.62 -9.30
CA ILE A 176 3.14 -10.86 -9.17
C ILE A 176 3.89 -12.03 -9.83
N GLU A 177 4.47 -11.84 -11.01
CA GLU A 177 5.29 -12.86 -11.67
C GLU A 177 6.48 -13.24 -10.78
N GLY A 178 7.26 -12.25 -10.33
CA GLY A 178 8.46 -12.45 -9.54
C GLY A 178 8.18 -13.18 -8.23
N GLU A 179 7.14 -12.79 -7.50
CA GLU A 179 6.77 -13.45 -6.24
C GLU A 179 6.17 -14.85 -6.44
N THR A 180 5.58 -15.13 -7.61
CA THR A 180 5.04 -16.46 -7.93
C THR A 180 6.15 -17.46 -8.21
N ILE A 181 7.19 -17.05 -8.94
CA ILE A 181 8.30 -17.93 -9.35
C ILE A 181 9.54 -17.83 -8.45
N GLY A 182 9.50 -16.99 -7.41
CA GLY A 182 10.63 -16.75 -6.51
C GLY A 182 11.78 -15.96 -7.15
N ARG A 183 11.51 -15.10 -8.14
CA ARG A 183 12.53 -14.23 -8.75
C ARG A 183 13.03 -13.22 -7.70
N PRO A 184 14.35 -12.97 -7.62
CA PRO A 184 14.89 -11.98 -6.70
C PRO A 184 14.30 -10.59 -6.96
N LYS A 185 14.07 -9.85 -5.86
CA LYS A 185 13.77 -8.41 -5.88
C LYS A 185 15.00 -7.62 -6.32
N ALA A 186 14.82 -6.33 -6.60
CA ALA A 186 15.95 -5.43 -6.82
C ALA A 186 16.95 -5.48 -5.64
N SER A 187 18.25 -5.49 -5.94
CA SER A 187 19.29 -5.48 -4.90
C SER A 187 19.25 -4.18 -4.11
N LEU A 188 19.41 -4.29 -2.79
CA LEU A 188 19.54 -3.15 -1.90
C LEU A 188 21.01 -2.93 -1.53
N PRO A 189 21.51 -1.69 -1.53
CA PRO A 189 22.87 -1.39 -1.09
C PRO A 189 23.02 -1.52 0.44
N GLY A 190 21.91 -1.64 1.18
CA GLY A 190 21.90 -1.68 2.64
C GLY A 190 21.91 -0.27 3.26
N PRO A 191 22.16 -0.18 4.58
CA PRO A 191 22.33 1.12 5.24
C PRO A 191 23.53 1.86 4.66
N GLY A 192 23.37 3.16 4.38
CA GLY A 192 24.50 4.03 4.07
C GLY A 192 25.34 4.35 5.32
N ASP A 193 26.53 4.90 5.12
CA ASP A 193 27.48 5.24 6.21
C ASP A 193 27.09 6.46 7.06
N LYS A 194 25.98 7.12 6.71
CA LYS A 194 25.51 8.34 7.37
C LYS A 194 24.35 8.06 8.31
N PRO A 195 24.19 8.85 9.40
CA PRO A 195 23.05 8.74 10.28
C PRO A 195 21.70 8.86 9.54
N CYS A 196 20.70 8.10 10.01
CA CYS A 196 19.32 8.23 9.54
C CYS A 196 18.61 9.44 10.19
N THR A 197 19.18 10.64 10.04
CA THR A 197 18.57 11.88 10.48
C THR A 197 18.90 13.06 9.57
N GLU A 198 17.92 13.92 9.33
CA GLU A 198 18.05 15.22 8.65
C GLU A 198 18.53 16.33 9.60
N ARG A 199 18.95 15.97 10.82
CA ARG A 199 19.50 16.93 11.77
C ARG A 199 20.77 17.56 11.16
N PRO A 200 20.91 18.89 11.16
CA PRO A 200 22.15 19.54 10.78
C PRO A 200 23.33 19.05 11.62
N ASP A 201 24.53 19.04 11.05
CA ASP A 201 25.75 18.81 11.84
C ASP A 201 25.85 19.87 12.94
N PRO A 202 26.29 19.52 14.16
CA PRO A 202 26.56 20.51 15.19
C PRO A 202 27.59 21.52 14.69
N GLU A 203 27.33 22.81 14.93
CA GLU A 203 28.30 23.90 14.70
C GLU A 203 29.58 23.73 15.55
#